data_AF-A0A925YW39-F1
#
_entry.id   AF-A0A925YW39-F1
#
_cell.length_a   1.000
_cell.length_b   1.000
_cell.length_c   1.000
_cell.angle_alpha   90.00
_cell.angle_beta   90.00
_cell.angle_gamma   90.00
#
_symmetry.space_group_name_H-M   'P 1'
#
loop_
_entity.id
_entity.type
_entity.pdbx_description
1 polymer ?
#
loop_
_entity_poly.entity_id
_entity_poly.type
_entity_poly.pdbx_seq_one_letter_code
_entity_poly.pdbx_strand_id
1 'polypeptide(L)'
;MPLTLTNLDVRTRELMLEELNADIASKHLYFSSRLSAVGLKDFPGLLKEAVANHDDAWLAAELNTNERLLSIKPRRTVKGGYTIAAVPENAAEILAESEFNRYYIRGLCRKAIEQGKGEVEIYRAKSVATPRAWSERRIGRRIDAAALLRDLRSHEAPSRFRLPAGANSGLSVKLIGETVAG
;
A
#
# COMPACT_ATOMS: atom_id res chain seq x y z
N MET A 1 -8.50 -10.10 5.54
CA MET A 1 -9.58 -9.08 5.51
C MET A 1 -9.06 -7.87 4.74
N PRO A 2 -9.82 -7.33 3.80
CA PRO A 2 -9.40 -6.17 3.01
C PRO A 2 -9.36 -4.90 3.87
N LEU A 3 -8.65 -3.89 3.37
CA LEU A 3 -8.68 -2.54 3.91
C LEU A 3 -10.07 -1.91 3.72
N THR A 4 -10.60 -1.29 4.78
CA THR A 4 -11.83 -0.48 4.72
C THR A 4 -11.48 0.92 4.25
N LEU A 5 -11.51 1.15 2.93
CA LEU A 5 -11.09 2.39 2.29
C LEU A 5 -12.27 3.33 1.98
N THR A 6 -12.52 4.30 2.87
CA THR A 6 -13.70 5.18 2.86
C THR A 6 -13.96 5.92 1.54
N ASN A 7 -12.92 6.39 0.87
CA ASN A 7 -13.05 7.20 -0.36
C ASN A 7 -12.58 6.44 -1.62
N LEU A 8 -12.65 5.10 -1.64
CA LEU A 8 -12.32 4.28 -2.80
C LEU A 8 -13.52 4.21 -3.78
N ASP A 9 -13.80 5.33 -4.44
CA ASP A 9 -14.80 5.40 -5.51
C ASP A 9 -14.16 5.35 -6.91
N VAL A 10 -15.01 5.41 -7.93
CA VAL A 10 -14.60 5.35 -9.36
C VAL A 10 -13.50 6.37 -9.65
N ARG A 11 -13.68 7.63 -9.23
CA ARG A 11 -12.70 8.69 -9.50
C ARG A 11 -11.38 8.43 -8.79
N THR A 12 -11.42 7.95 -7.54
CA THR A 12 -10.20 7.56 -6.82
C THR A 12 -9.48 6.41 -7.54
N ARG A 13 -10.21 5.40 -8.04
CA ARG A 13 -9.62 4.27 -8.80
C ARG A 13 -8.98 4.70 -10.11
N GLU A 14 -9.61 5.61 -10.86
CA GLU A 14 -9.01 6.21 -12.06
C GLU A 14 -7.66 6.87 -11.73
N LEU A 15 -7.63 7.69 -10.68
CA LEU A 15 -6.41 8.37 -10.24
C LEU A 15 -5.34 7.39 -9.74
N MET A 16 -5.73 6.31 -9.06
CA MET A 16 -4.82 5.22 -8.68
C MET A 16 -4.22 4.55 -9.91
N LEU A 17 -5.02 4.26 -10.93
CA LEU A 17 -4.55 3.65 -12.19
C LEU A 17 -3.58 4.57 -12.93
N GLU A 18 -3.87 5.87 -13.00
CA GLU A 18 -2.96 6.85 -13.60
C GLU A 18 -1.60 6.86 -12.89
N GLU A 19 -1.58 6.87 -11.56
CA GLU A 19 -0.34 6.81 -10.77
C GLU A 19 0.43 5.51 -11.00
N LEU A 20 -0.27 4.38 -11.04
CA LEU A 20 0.34 3.07 -11.27
C LEU A 20 0.91 2.95 -12.68
N ASN A 21 0.17 3.37 -13.70
CA ASN A 21 0.64 3.33 -15.09
C ASN A 21 1.87 4.24 -15.27
N ALA A 22 1.91 5.39 -14.59
CA ALA A 22 3.07 6.28 -14.61
C ALA A 22 4.33 5.61 -14.01
N ASP A 23 4.19 4.91 -12.88
CA ASP A 23 5.30 4.17 -12.26
C ASP A 23 5.77 2.99 -13.12
N ILE A 24 4.84 2.27 -13.76
CA ILE A 24 5.17 1.17 -14.69
C ILE A 24 5.95 1.72 -15.89
N ALA A 25 5.46 2.80 -16.51
CA ALA A 25 6.09 3.41 -17.67
C ALA A 25 7.49 3.98 -17.35
N SER A 26 7.66 4.54 -16.15
CA SER A 26 8.93 5.09 -15.67
C SER A 26 9.85 4.07 -14.99
N LYS A 27 9.46 2.79 -14.92
CA LYS A 27 10.19 1.70 -14.24
C LYS A 27 10.46 1.97 -12.76
N HIS A 28 9.55 2.65 -12.08
CA HIS A 28 9.62 2.96 -10.65
C HIS A 28 8.69 2.09 -9.79
N LEU A 29 7.93 1.17 -10.39
CA LEU A 29 7.12 0.22 -9.64
C LEU A 29 7.99 -0.55 -8.64
N TYR A 30 7.57 -0.59 -7.39
CA TYR A 30 8.28 -1.32 -6.34
C TYR A 30 8.07 -2.83 -6.52
N PHE A 31 9.18 -3.58 -6.45
CA PHE A 31 9.18 -5.04 -6.46
C PHE A 31 9.69 -5.58 -5.13
N SER A 32 8.86 -6.36 -4.45
CA SER A 32 9.25 -7.03 -3.20
C SER A 32 10.27 -8.12 -3.46
N SER A 33 11.32 -8.18 -2.64
CA SER A 33 12.30 -9.28 -2.63
C SER A 33 11.72 -10.65 -2.25
N ARG A 34 10.42 -10.70 -1.91
CA ARG A 34 9.68 -11.94 -1.64
C ARG A 34 9.01 -12.51 -2.89
N LEU A 35 8.94 -11.76 -3.99
CA LEU A 35 8.38 -12.25 -5.25
C LEU A 35 9.33 -13.26 -5.89
N SER A 36 8.76 -14.33 -6.45
CA SER A 36 9.48 -15.26 -7.33
C SER A 36 9.68 -14.64 -8.71
N ALA A 37 10.36 -15.33 -9.63
CA ALA A 37 10.45 -14.89 -11.02
C ALA A 37 9.07 -14.76 -11.69
N VAL A 38 8.15 -15.69 -11.38
CA VAL A 38 6.75 -15.64 -11.84
C VAL A 38 6.04 -14.44 -11.21
N GLY A 39 6.22 -14.24 -9.91
CA GLY A 39 5.66 -13.09 -9.20
C GLY A 39 6.13 -11.76 -9.76
N LEU A 40 7.43 -11.60 -10.04
CA LEU A 40 7.99 -10.38 -10.63
C LEU A 40 7.37 -10.06 -12.00
N LYS A 41 7.09 -11.10 -12.80
CA LYS A 41 6.44 -10.95 -14.10
C LYS A 41 4.96 -10.60 -13.98
N ASP A 42 4.23 -11.27 -13.11
CA ASP A 42 2.77 -11.15 -13.00
C ASP A 42 2.33 -9.93 -12.18
N PHE A 43 3.14 -9.52 -11.20
CA PHE A 43 2.78 -8.51 -10.21
C PHE A 43 2.26 -7.19 -10.78
N PRO A 44 2.87 -6.58 -11.82
CA PRO A 44 2.35 -5.34 -12.39
C PRO A 44 0.92 -5.49 -12.94
N GLY A 45 0.62 -6.63 -13.57
CA GLY A 45 -0.70 -6.93 -14.10
C GLY A 45 -1.72 -7.17 -12.99
N LEU A 46 -1.36 -7.96 -11.98
CA LEU A 46 -2.20 -8.22 -10.82
C LEU A 46 -2.52 -6.94 -10.05
N LEU A 47 -1.52 -6.09 -9.80
CA LEU A 47 -1.75 -4.84 -9.09
C LEU A 47 -2.66 -3.90 -9.89
N LYS A 48 -2.52 -3.85 -11.21
CA LYS A 48 -3.40 -3.07 -12.08
C LYS A 48 -4.85 -3.57 -12.02
N GLU A 49 -5.05 -4.88 -12.08
CA GLU A 49 -6.38 -5.50 -11.99
C GLU A 49 -7.01 -5.25 -10.61
N ALA A 50 -6.23 -5.37 -9.54
CA ALA A 50 -6.68 -5.05 -8.19
C ALA A 50 -7.17 -3.61 -8.09
N VAL A 51 -6.35 -2.66 -8.56
CA VAL A 51 -6.67 -1.22 -8.52
C VAL A 51 -7.92 -0.90 -9.36
N ALA A 52 -8.08 -1.54 -10.53
CA ALA A 52 -9.24 -1.31 -11.39
C ALA A 52 -10.54 -1.88 -10.80
N ASN A 53 -10.51 -3.16 -10.39
CA ASN A 53 -11.74 -3.95 -10.23
C ASN A 53 -11.89 -4.64 -8.87
N HIS A 54 -10.82 -4.71 -8.07
CA HIS A 54 -10.82 -5.47 -6.81
C HIS A 54 -10.24 -4.66 -5.63
N ASP A 55 -9.64 -5.37 -4.68
CA ASP A 55 -9.08 -4.84 -3.44
C ASP A 55 -7.74 -5.53 -3.09
N ASP A 56 -7.17 -5.16 -1.95
CA ASP A 56 -5.93 -5.75 -1.42
C ASP A 56 -6.07 -7.22 -1.03
N ALA A 57 -7.25 -7.68 -0.62
CA ALA A 57 -7.46 -9.09 -0.27
C ALA A 57 -7.45 -9.99 -1.51
N TRP A 58 -8.06 -9.55 -2.61
CA TRP A 58 -7.98 -10.23 -3.89
C TRP A 58 -6.54 -10.31 -4.40
N LEU A 59 -5.79 -9.20 -4.33
CA LEU A 59 -4.38 -9.18 -4.72
C LEU A 59 -3.54 -10.13 -3.87
N ALA A 60 -3.79 -10.19 -2.56
CA ALA A 60 -3.13 -11.14 -1.67
C ALA A 60 -3.44 -12.60 -2.04
N ALA A 61 -4.70 -12.91 -2.37
CA ALA A 61 -5.10 -14.25 -2.81
C ALA A 61 -4.37 -14.64 -4.10
N GLU A 62 -4.32 -13.76 -5.10
CA GLU A 62 -3.59 -14.01 -6.35
C GLU A 62 -2.07 -14.15 -6.15
N LEU A 63 -1.48 -13.44 -5.19
CA LEU A 63 -0.05 -13.59 -4.88
C LEU A 63 0.28 -14.92 -4.19
N ASN A 64 -0.70 -15.53 -3.52
CA ASN A 64 -0.55 -16.84 -2.89
C ASN A 64 -0.71 -18.01 -3.87
N THR A 65 -1.13 -17.77 -5.11
CA THR A 65 -1.27 -18.80 -6.14
C THR A 65 -0.09 -18.79 -7.11
N ASN A 66 0.04 -19.86 -7.91
CA ASN A 66 1.00 -19.96 -9.02
C ASN A 66 2.47 -19.68 -8.66
N GLU A 67 2.87 -20.03 -7.43
CA GLU A 67 4.26 -19.88 -6.95
C GLU A 67 4.81 -18.44 -7.12
N ARG A 68 3.94 -17.42 -7.03
CA ARG A 68 4.31 -16.01 -7.22
C ARG A 68 5.13 -15.44 -6.06
N LEU A 69 5.12 -16.10 -4.91
CA LEU A 69 6.00 -15.81 -3.78
C LEU A 69 7.08 -16.90 -3.63
N LEU A 70 8.26 -16.48 -3.20
CA LEU A 70 9.30 -17.41 -2.79
C LEU A 70 8.84 -18.20 -1.57
N SER A 71 9.10 -19.50 -1.53
CA SER A 71 8.86 -20.32 -0.32
C SER A 71 9.91 -20.08 0.76
N ILE A 72 11.14 -19.71 0.35
CA ILE A 72 12.29 -19.48 1.23
C ILE A 72 13.07 -18.23 0.83
N LYS A 73 13.75 -17.62 1.80
CA LYS A 73 14.65 -16.49 1.59
C LYS A 73 15.94 -16.60 2.40
N PRO A 74 17.06 -16.03 1.93
CA PRO A 74 18.25 -15.85 2.75
C PRO A 74 17.96 -14.98 3.97
N ARG A 75 18.46 -15.38 5.13
CA ARG A 75 18.40 -14.65 6.40
C ARG A 75 19.79 -14.53 6.98
N ARG A 76 20.22 -13.30 7.29
CA ARG A 76 21.50 -13.06 7.96
C ARG A 76 21.41 -13.52 9.41
N THR A 77 22.41 -14.26 9.85
CA THR A 77 22.54 -14.72 11.23
C THR A 77 23.25 -13.68 12.09
N VAL A 78 23.01 -13.74 13.40
CA VAL A 78 23.65 -12.84 14.39
C VAL A 78 25.18 -12.98 14.37
N LYS A 79 25.70 -14.15 13.95
CA LYS A 79 27.14 -14.47 13.87
C LYS A 79 27.78 -14.16 12.51
N GLY A 80 27.07 -13.50 11.58
CA GLY A 80 27.64 -13.01 10.33
C GLY A 80 27.55 -13.93 9.10
N GLY A 81 26.97 -15.13 9.22
CA GLY A 81 26.66 -16.03 8.07
C GLY A 81 25.22 -15.89 7.56
N TYR A 82 24.84 -16.69 6.55
CA TYR A 82 23.46 -16.77 6.02
C TYR A 82 22.81 -18.13 6.32
N THR A 83 21.53 -18.10 6.66
CA THR A 83 20.65 -19.28 6.78
C THR A 83 19.48 -19.14 5.82
N ILE A 84 18.77 -20.23 5.56
CA ILE A 84 17.51 -20.20 4.81
C ILE A 84 16.36 -20.06 5.83
N ALA A 85 15.44 -19.14 5.58
CA ALA A 85 14.22 -18.99 6.37
C ALA A 85 13.00 -19.07 5.45
N ALA A 86 11.91 -19.68 5.93
CA ALA A 86 10.64 -19.65 5.24
C ALA A 86 10.16 -18.20 5.06
N VAL A 87 9.55 -17.92 3.92
CA VAL A 87 8.81 -16.67 3.75
C VAL A 87 7.58 -16.74 4.67
N PRO A 88 7.29 -15.66 5.44
CA PRO A 88 6.11 -15.65 6.30
C PRO A 88 4.82 -15.90 5.52
N GLU A 89 3.88 -16.65 6.09
CA GLU A 89 2.59 -16.98 5.47
C GLU A 89 1.79 -15.72 5.09
N ASN A 90 1.90 -14.66 5.88
CA ASN A 90 1.25 -13.36 5.62
C ASN A 90 2.03 -12.45 4.65
N ALA A 91 3.03 -12.96 3.93
CA ALA A 91 3.83 -12.14 3.02
C ALA A 91 3.01 -11.56 1.87
N ALA A 92 2.06 -12.32 1.33
CA ALA A 92 1.14 -11.85 0.29
C ALA A 92 0.27 -10.71 0.82
N GLU A 93 -0.33 -10.88 1.99
CA GLU A 93 -1.19 -9.88 2.63
C GLU A 93 -0.42 -8.59 2.88
N ILE A 94 0.79 -8.67 3.46
CA ILE A 94 1.62 -7.49 3.73
C ILE A 94 1.96 -6.74 2.44
N LEU A 95 2.29 -7.46 1.37
CA LEU A 95 2.65 -6.86 0.08
C LEU A 95 1.44 -6.21 -0.58
N ALA A 96 0.31 -6.93 -0.63
CA ALA A 96 -0.91 -6.45 -1.23
C ALA A 96 -1.44 -5.21 -0.49
N GLU A 97 -1.51 -5.27 0.85
CA GLU A 97 -1.93 -4.14 1.68
C GLU A 97 -1.01 -2.93 1.50
N SER A 98 0.32 -3.12 1.44
CA SER A 98 1.23 -1.99 1.30
C SER A 98 1.08 -1.32 -0.05
N GLU A 99 1.13 -2.07 -1.15
CA GLU A 99 1.15 -1.48 -2.48
C GLU A 99 -0.23 -0.97 -2.89
N PHE A 100 -1.31 -1.70 -2.60
CA PHE A 100 -2.66 -1.22 -2.88
C PHE A 100 -2.94 0.09 -2.13
N ASN A 101 -2.63 0.14 -0.83
CA ASN A 101 -2.84 1.34 -0.02
C ASN A 101 -1.93 2.49 -0.47
N ARG A 102 -0.69 2.21 -0.92
CA ARG A 102 0.22 3.22 -1.45
C ARG A 102 -0.40 3.95 -2.64
N TYR A 103 -0.95 3.20 -3.60
CA TYR A 103 -1.62 3.81 -4.76
C TYR A 103 -2.93 4.48 -4.37
N TYR A 104 -3.71 3.89 -3.45
CA TYR A 104 -4.91 4.53 -2.90
C TYR A 104 -4.60 5.91 -2.30
N ILE A 105 -3.59 6.01 -1.45
CA ILE A 105 -3.20 7.29 -0.83
C ILE A 105 -2.78 8.31 -1.88
N ARG A 106 -2.00 7.90 -2.90
CA ARG A 106 -1.60 8.80 -4.00
C ARG A 106 -2.81 9.28 -4.81
N GLY A 107 -3.70 8.37 -5.19
CA GLY A 107 -4.93 8.69 -5.90
C GLY A 107 -5.81 9.64 -5.10
N LEU A 108 -5.93 9.40 -3.79
CA LEU A 108 -6.73 10.27 -2.92
C LEU A 108 -6.11 11.64 -2.72
N CYS A 109 -4.77 11.74 -2.59
CA CYS A 109 -4.10 13.03 -2.55
C CYS A 109 -4.34 13.82 -3.85
N ARG A 110 -4.29 13.17 -5.02
CA ARG A 110 -4.65 13.83 -6.28
C ARG A 110 -6.08 14.32 -6.28
N LYS A 111 -7.02 13.48 -5.85
CA LYS A 111 -8.44 13.85 -5.75
C LYS A 111 -8.66 15.02 -4.81
N ALA A 112 -7.97 15.04 -3.66
CA ALA A 112 -8.03 16.14 -2.71
C ALA A 112 -7.58 17.45 -3.38
N ILE A 113 -6.45 17.43 -4.08
CA ILE A 113 -5.92 18.58 -4.83
C ILE A 113 -6.90 19.04 -5.92
N GLU A 114 -7.47 18.12 -6.71
CA GLU A 114 -8.46 18.41 -7.76
C GLU A 114 -9.73 19.07 -7.19
N GLN A 115 -10.13 18.69 -5.96
CA GLN A 115 -11.29 19.25 -5.27
C GLN A 115 -10.98 20.53 -4.47
N GLY A 116 -9.74 21.06 -4.53
CA GLY A 116 -9.32 22.19 -3.71
C GLY A 116 -9.20 21.89 -2.21
N LYS A 117 -9.23 20.60 -1.82
CA LYS A 117 -8.97 20.13 -0.45
C LYS A 117 -7.45 19.97 -0.28
N GLY A 118 -6.82 20.94 0.36
CA GLY A 118 -5.36 20.94 0.56
C GLY A 118 -4.84 19.83 1.49
N GLU A 119 -5.72 19.18 2.25
CA GLU A 119 -5.33 18.23 3.29
C GLU A 119 -6.11 16.91 3.22
N VAL A 120 -5.48 15.85 3.70
CA VAL A 120 -6.09 14.53 3.97
C VAL A 120 -5.89 14.15 5.44
N GLU A 121 -6.82 13.39 6.01
CA GLU A 121 -6.77 12.98 7.42
C GLU A 121 -6.38 11.51 7.56
N ILE A 122 -5.45 11.21 8.46
CA ILE A 122 -5.04 9.84 8.76
C ILE A 122 -6.12 9.11 9.56
N TYR A 123 -6.42 7.87 9.19
CA TYR A 123 -7.30 6.99 9.95
C TYR A 123 -6.82 5.53 9.90
N ARG A 124 -7.52 4.67 10.64
CA ARG A 124 -7.29 3.22 10.67
C ARG A 124 -8.21 2.53 9.64
N ALA A 125 -7.63 2.01 8.57
CA ALA A 125 -8.33 1.27 7.53
C ALA A 125 -8.40 -0.25 7.79
N LYS A 126 -7.73 -0.76 8.83
CA LYS A 126 -7.76 -2.19 9.20
C LYS A 126 -7.85 -2.35 10.70
N SER A 127 -8.70 -3.27 11.17
CA SER A 127 -8.70 -3.66 12.58
C SER A 127 -7.37 -4.34 12.92
N VAL A 128 -6.66 -3.79 13.90
CA VAL A 128 -5.38 -4.32 14.39
C VAL A 128 -5.54 -4.58 15.88
N ALA A 129 -5.39 -5.84 16.30
CA ALA A 129 -5.63 -6.25 17.69
C ALA A 129 -4.67 -5.59 18.69
N THR A 130 -3.43 -5.33 18.30
CA THR A 130 -2.42 -4.68 19.15
C THR A 130 -1.68 -3.60 18.36
N PRO A 131 -2.31 -2.42 18.18
CA PRO A 131 -1.73 -1.36 17.40
C PRO A 131 -0.54 -0.75 18.13
N ARG A 132 0.51 -0.39 17.37
CA ARG A 132 1.69 0.28 17.93
C ARG A 132 1.28 1.68 18.41
N ALA A 133 1.69 2.08 19.61
CA ALA A 133 1.33 3.38 20.20
C ALA A 133 1.63 4.59 19.30
N TRP A 134 2.72 4.54 18.51
CA TRP A 134 3.04 5.61 17.57
C TRP A 134 2.01 5.73 16.43
N SER A 135 1.44 4.61 16.00
CA SER A 135 0.46 4.53 14.93
C SER A 135 -0.91 5.04 15.40
N GLU A 136 -1.27 4.78 16.65
CA GLU A 136 -2.47 5.32 17.29
C GLU A 136 -2.43 6.85 17.37
N ARG A 137 -1.31 7.42 17.85
CA ARG A 137 -1.12 8.88 17.97
C ARG A 137 -1.20 9.67 16.66
N ARG A 138 -1.29 8.97 15.52
CA ARG A 138 -1.39 9.59 14.20
C ARG A 138 -2.81 9.68 13.67
N ILE A 139 -3.75 8.89 14.17
CA ILE A 139 -5.14 8.97 13.75
C ILE A 139 -5.67 10.39 14.01
N GLY A 140 -6.44 10.93 13.07
CA GLY A 140 -6.99 12.29 13.12
C GLY A 140 -6.01 13.39 12.73
N ARG A 141 -4.72 13.09 12.53
CA ARG A 141 -3.77 14.10 12.03
C ARG A 141 -4.04 14.40 10.56
N ARG A 142 -3.99 15.68 10.22
CA ARG A 142 -4.07 16.17 8.84
C ARG A 142 -2.69 16.29 8.23
N ILE A 143 -2.60 16.02 6.94
CA ILE A 143 -1.37 16.13 6.16
C ILE A 143 -1.70 16.88 4.87
N ASP A 144 -0.83 17.82 4.50
CA ASP A 144 -0.86 18.46 3.18
C ASP A 144 -0.81 17.40 2.06
N ALA A 145 -1.83 17.38 1.21
CA ALA A 145 -2.01 16.37 0.17
C ALA A 145 -0.89 16.44 -0.88
N ALA A 146 -0.43 17.64 -1.22
CA ALA A 146 0.63 17.83 -2.21
C ALA A 146 2.00 17.37 -1.69
N ALA A 147 2.30 17.60 -0.41
CA ALA A 147 3.51 17.13 0.25
C ALA A 147 3.50 15.61 0.38
N LEU A 148 2.37 15.02 0.79
CA LEU A 148 2.25 13.56 0.90
C LEU A 148 2.39 12.89 -0.48
N LEU A 149 1.74 13.42 -1.51
CA LEU A 149 1.85 12.90 -2.87
C LEU A 149 3.30 12.94 -3.38
N ARG A 150 3.99 14.06 -3.17
CA ARG A 150 5.42 14.20 -3.56
C ARG A 150 6.31 13.21 -2.84
N ASP A 151 6.12 13.03 -1.52
CA ASP A 151 6.87 12.06 -0.72
C ASP A 151 6.64 10.61 -1.20
N LEU A 152 5.40 10.25 -1.53
CA LEU A 152 5.11 8.90 -2.05
C LEU A 152 5.70 8.67 -3.45
N ARG A 153 5.79 9.71 -4.28
CA ARG A 153 6.40 9.67 -5.62
C ARG A 153 7.94 9.70 -5.61
N SER A 154 8.59 10.09 -4.52
CA SER A 154 10.07 10.10 -4.47
C SER A 154 10.68 8.70 -4.32
N HIS A 155 9.86 7.68 -4.04
CA HIS A 155 10.28 6.29 -3.84
C HIS A 155 11.30 6.08 -2.71
N GLU A 156 11.58 7.09 -1.89
CA GLU A 156 12.42 6.96 -0.70
C GLU A 156 11.67 6.17 0.38
N ALA A 157 12.23 5.01 0.75
CA ALA A 157 11.70 4.16 1.80
C ALA A 157 12.57 4.26 3.08
N PRO A 158 11.97 4.45 4.27
CA PRO A 158 10.55 4.66 4.51
C PRO A 158 10.11 6.10 4.13
N SER A 159 8.88 6.24 3.65
CA SER A 159 8.24 7.56 3.42
C SER A 159 8.44 8.48 4.64
N ARG A 160 8.70 9.78 4.40
CA ARG A 160 8.84 10.78 5.47
C ARG A 160 7.58 10.85 6.32
N PHE A 161 6.42 10.73 5.68
CA PHE A 161 5.13 10.66 6.36
C PHE A 161 4.81 9.29 6.92
N ARG A 162 5.69 8.28 6.80
CA ARG A 162 5.48 6.90 7.24
C ARG A 162 4.12 6.37 6.79
N LEU A 163 3.75 6.63 5.55
CA LEU A 163 2.54 6.10 4.93
C LEU A 163 2.90 5.41 3.61
N PRO A 164 2.29 4.25 3.30
CA PRO A 164 1.66 3.35 4.26
C PRO A 164 2.64 2.96 5.39
N ALA A 165 2.15 2.84 6.63
CA ALA A 165 2.97 2.77 7.85
C ALA A 165 3.69 1.43 8.11
N GLY A 166 4.05 0.72 7.04
CA GLY A 166 4.62 -0.63 7.08
C GLY A 166 3.63 -1.68 7.57
N ALA A 167 4.12 -2.93 7.65
CA ALA A 167 3.32 -4.10 8.01
C ALA A 167 2.57 -3.91 9.34
N ASN A 168 1.29 -4.31 9.33
CA ASN A 168 0.36 -4.30 10.48
C ASN A 168 0.09 -2.91 11.08
N SER A 169 0.36 -1.83 10.34
CA SER A 169 -0.12 -0.52 10.76
C SER A 169 -1.60 -0.35 10.44
N GLY A 170 -2.07 -0.76 9.27
CA GLY A 170 -3.45 -0.51 8.85
C GLY A 170 -3.80 0.99 8.77
N LEU A 171 -2.81 1.89 8.67
CA LEU A 171 -3.06 3.32 8.49
C LEU A 171 -3.28 3.65 7.02
N SER A 172 -4.28 4.48 6.77
CA SER A 172 -4.53 5.09 5.47
C SER A 172 -4.98 6.55 5.66
N VAL A 173 -5.42 7.21 4.60
CA VAL A 173 -5.94 8.59 4.64
C VAL A 173 -7.34 8.68 4.03
N LYS A 174 -8.15 9.63 4.52
CA LYS A 174 -9.48 9.95 4.01
C LYS A 174 -9.59 11.44 3.70
N LEU A 175 -10.57 11.82 2.89
CA LEU A 175 -10.89 13.24 2.65
C LEU A 175 -11.51 13.86 3.91
N ILE A 176 -11.23 15.14 4.13
CA ILE A 176 -11.83 15.93 5.21
C ILE A 176 -13.22 16.41 4.78
N GLY A 177 -14.18 16.39 5.71
CA GLY A 177 -15.52 16.94 5.49
C GLY A 177 -16.47 16.08 4.65
N GLU A 178 -16.04 14.88 4.24
CA GLU A 178 -16.94 13.86 3.72
C GLU A 178 -17.32 12.92 4.87
N THR A 179 -18.53 13.09 5.39
CA THR A 179 -19.13 12.10 6.28
C THR A 179 -19.38 10.85 5.45
N VAL A 180 -18.87 9.70 5.91
CA VAL A 180 -19.25 8.41 5.34
C VAL A 180 -20.76 8.29 5.57
N ALA A 181 -21.56 8.32 4.50
CA ALA A 181 -22.94 7.92 4.62
C ALA A 181 -22.93 6.48 5.14
N GLY A 182 -23.46 6.30 6.36
CA GLY A 182 -23.58 5.00 7.01
C GLY A 182 -24.54 4.08 6.29
#